data_AF-A0A0K1E3C9-F1
#
_entry.id   AF-A0A0K1E3C9-F1
#
_cell.length_a   1.000
_cell.length_b   1.000
_cell.length_c   1.000
_cell.angle_alpha   90.00
_cell.angle_beta   90.00
_cell.angle_gamma   90.00
#
_symmetry.space_group_name_H-M   'P 1'
#
loop_
_entity.id
_entity.type
_entity.pdbx_description
1 polymer ?
#
loop_
_entity_poly.entity_id
_entity_poly.type
_entity_poly.pdbx_seq_one_letter_code
_entity_poly.pdbx_strand_id
1 'polypeptide(L)'
;MNLLHALGAELGYVGEYIFAKVLRGAAARGEAVAMLLEGLYSAGRVESRGSVLPREKGPGTYSRHITSEWPIHKSWFVPAIDGGEPVVLIDPPKGLVKYMGRDVEGAYAFLLSLGLEELRSFVLKGATPAVLRGVEAFTAAEVDIAAALYERLWGGPDFVTLVVDTIREVDFLLADGGAIYHVEVKTTTHPTDAKLRKKRMLLQRRQQVLEKLGLRPALAVVVPKENWEVEVWIEKTTS
;
A
#
# COMPACT_ATOMS: atom_id res chain seq x y z
N MET A 1 -5.43 -20.24 -29.99
CA MET A 1 -6.27 -19.53 -29.00
C MET A 1 -5.33 -18.74 -28.11
N ASN A 2 -5.41 -17.41 -28.07
CA ASN A 2 -4.49 -16.59 -27.26
C ASN A 2 -5.04 -16.40 -25.83
N LEU A 3 -4.13 -16.14 -24.88
CA LEU A 3 -4.45 -15.91 -23.47
C LEU A 3 -5.50 -14.79 -23.28
N LEU A 4 -5.44 -13.77 -24.14
CA LEU A 4 -6.31 -12.59 -24.14
C LEU A 4 -7.78 -12.92 -24.39
N HIS A 5 -8.02 -13.80 -25.36
CA HIS A 5 -9.35 -14.23 -25.80
C HIS A 5 -9.98 -15.23 -24.83
N ALA A 6 -9.15 -15.98 -24.11
CA ALA A 6 -9.60 -16.95 -23.11
C ALA A 6 -10.02 -16.29 -21.77
N LEU A 7 -9.38 -15.17 -21.40
CA LEU A 7 -9.52 -14.57 -20.05
C LEU A 7 -10.43 -13.33 -19.97
N GLY A 8 -10.85 -12.74 -21.09
CA GLY A 8 -11.88 -11.70 -21.10
C GLY A 8 -11.56 -10.45 -20.24
N ALA A 9 -12.49 -10.00 -19.40
CA ALA A 9 -12.38 -8.77 -18.61
C ALA A 9 -11.37 -8.83 -17.45
N GLU A 10 -10.96 -10.03 -17.02
CA GLU A 10 -10.02 -10.22 -15.90
C GLU A 10 -8.55 -9.91 -16.27
N LEU A 11 -8.32 -9.46 -17.50
CA LEU A 11 -6.98 -9.43 -18.06
C LEU A 11 -6.04 -8.33 -17.55
N GLY A 12 -6.61 -7.24 -17.04
CA GLY A 12 -5.83 -6.20 -16.36
C GLY A 12 -5.15 -6.80 -15.13
N TYR A 13 -5.96 -7.44 -14.29
CA TYR A 13 -5.51 -8.15 -13.09
C TYR A 13 -4.51 -9.28 -13.40
N VAL A 14 -4.74 -10.04 -14.47
CA VAL A 14 -3.80 -11.08 -14.91
C VAL A 14 -2.46 -10.49 -15.37
N GLY A 15 -2.46 -9.32 -16.01
CA GLY A 15 -1.23 -8.62 -16.39
C GLY A 15 -0.41 -8.20 -15.18
N GLU A 16 -1.05 -7.61 -14.18
CA GLU A 16 -0.43 -7.25 -12.91
C GLU A 16 0.12 -8.48 -12.18
N TYR A 17 -0.65 -9.58 -12.16
CA TYR A 17 -0.21 -10.85 -11.59
C TYR A 17 1.02 -11.42 -12.31
N ILE A 18 1.01 -11.45 -13.65
CA ILE A 18 2.16 -11.91 -14.44
C ILE A 18 3.38 -11.02 -14.17
N PHE A 19 3.19 -9.70 -14.16
CA PHE A 19 4.26 -8.75 -13.87
C PHE A 19 4.88 -8.98 -12.48
N ALA A 20 4.04 -9.12 -11.46
CA ALA A 20 4.48 -9.44 -10.10
C ALA A 20 5.24 -10.77 -10.03
N LYS A 21 4.79 -11.79 -10.77
CA LYS A 21 5.47 -13.10 -10.85
C LYS A 21 6.82 -13.01 -11.56
N VAL A 22 6.89 -12.29 -12.68
CA VAL A 22 8.15 -12.10 -13.44
C VAL A 22 9.19 -11.41 -12.58
N LEU A 23 8.79 -10.42 -11.79
CA LEU A 23 9.68 -9.69 -10.90
C LEU A 23 9.93 -10.36 -9.55
N ARG A 24 9.31 -11.52 -9.28
CA ARG A 24 9.58 -12.39 -8.10
C ARG A 24 9.66 -11.63 -6.76
N GLY A 25 8.78 -10.66 -6.56
CA GLY A 25 8.76 -9.85 -5.33
C GLY A 25 9.75 -8.68 -5.29
N ALA A 26 10.45 -8.38 -6.38
CA ALA A 26 11.23 -7.14 -6.53
C ALA A 26 10.36 -5.91 -6.83
N ALA A 27 9.14 -6.10 -7.31
CA ALA A 27 8.14 -5.06 -7.44
C ALA A 27 7.22 -5.05 -6.22
N ALA A 28 6.98 -3.86 -5.68
CA ALA A 28 6.09 -3.61 -4.56
C ALA A 28 4.73 -3.13 -5.06
N ARG A 29 3.62 -3.57 -4.47
CA ARG A 29 2.30 -3.05 -4.84
C ARG A 29 2.14 -1.61 -4.35
N GLY A 30 1.58 -0.74 -5.19
CA GLY A 30 1.36 0.67 -4.82
C GLY A 30 0.53 0.81 -3.54
N GLU A 31 -0.59 0.08 -3.44
CA GLU A 31 -1.45 0.08 -2.25
C GLU A 31 -0.72 -0.32 -0.96
N ALA A 32 0.11 -1.37 -1.00
CA ALA A 32 0.87 -1.82 0.16
C ALA A 32 1.89 -0.77 0.62
N VAL A 33 2.61 -0.16 -0.32
CA VAL A 33 3.58 0.91 0.00
C VAL A 33 2.87 2.16 0.50
N ALA A 34 1.73 2.54 -0.08
CA ALA A 34 0.93 3.66 0.39
C ALA A 34 0.47 3.45 1.84
N MET A 35 0.02 2.23 2.16
CA MET A 35 -0.36 1.83 3.51
C MET A 35 0.81 1.96 4.48
N LEU A 36 1.97 1.39 4.16
CA LEU A 36 3.18 1.50 4.98
C LEU A 36 3.61 2.97 5.18
N LEU A 37 3.63 3.77 4.12
CA LEU A 37 3.98 5.19 4.19
C LEU A 37 3.02 6.00 5.06
N GLU A 38 1.72 5.75 4.94
CA GLU A 38 0.74 6.41 5.77
C GLU A 38 0.91 6.01 7.24
N GLY A 39 1.11 4.73 7.51
CA GLY A 39 1.33 4.25 8.87
C GLY A 39 2.60 4.85 9.49
N LEU A 40 3.70 4.92 8.73
CA LEU A 40 4.94 5.57 9.14
C LEU A 40 4.76 7.06 9.44
N TYR A 41 3.99 7.77 8.62
CA TYR A 41 3.71 9.18 8.85
C TYR A 41 2.75 9.40 10.02
N SER A 42 1.77 8.51 10.19
CA SER A 42 0.79 8.56 11.26
C SER A 42 1.39 8.23 12.63
N ALA A 43 2.49 7.48 12.68
CA ALA A 43 3.25 7.23 13.89
C ALA A 43 3.68 8.55 14.55
N GLY A 44 3.31 8.73 15.82
CA GLY A 44 3.53 9.97 16.57
C GLY A 44 2.53 11.12 16.28
N ARG A 45 1.53 10.93 15.42
CA ARG A 45 0.47 11.94 15.14
C ARG A 45 -0.89 11.59 15.74
N VAL A 46 -1.12 10.32 16.07
CA VAL A 46 -2.32 9.92 16.80
C VAL A 46 -2.17 10.35 18.26
N GLU A 47 -2.92 11.37 18.67
CA GLU A 47 -2.94 11.81 20.07
C GLU A 47 -3.47 10.69 20.97
N SER A 48 -2.63 10.14 21.84
CA SER A 48 -3.06 9.21 22.88
C SER A 48 -3.86 9.98 23.93
N ARG A 49 -5.19 9.90 23.87
CA ARG A 49 -6.07 10.50 24.89
C ARG A 49 -6.28 9.61 26.12
N GLY A 50 -5.79 8.38 26.08
CA GLY A 50 -5.75 7.43 27.19
C GLY A 50 -4.34 6.87 27.41
N SER A 51 -4.15 6.17 28.52
CA SER A 51 -2.90 5.49 28.90
C SER A 51 -3.08 4.01 29.21
N VAL A 52 -4.29 3.49 29.05
CA VAL A 52 -4.67 2.11 29.38
C VAL A 52 -5.16 1.43 28.12
N LEU A 53 -4.72 0.19 27.91
CA LEU A 53 -5.18 -0.64 26.79
C LEU A 53 -6.67 -0.96 26.95
N PRO A 54 -7.44 -0.95 25.85
CA PRO A 54 -8.85 -1.28 25.90
C PRO A 54 -9.05 -2.72 26.39
N ARG A 55 -10.24 -2.99 26.93
CA ARG A 55 -10.66 -4.34 27.33
C ARG A 55 -12.10 -4.53 26.95
N GLU A 56 -12.39 -5.59 26.22
CA GLU A 56 -13.76 -6.00 25.90
C GLU A 56 -13.91 -7.47 26.28
N LYS A 57 -15.11 -7.87 26.74
CA LYS A 57 -15.40 -9.24 27.14
C LYS A 57 -16.14 -9.99 26.03
N GLY A 58 -15.79 -11.25 25.83
CA GLY A 58 -16.53 -12.17 24.98
C GLY A 58 -15.81 -12.52 23.67
N PRO A 59 -16.33 -13.51 22.94
CA PRO A 59 -15.72 -13.98 21.71
C PRO A 59 -15.98 -13.03 20.53
N GLY A 60 -14.92 -12.68 19.81
CA GLY A 60 -14.97 -11.89 18.58
C GLY A 60 -13.93 -10.77 18.55
N THR A 61 -13.99 -9.99 17.46
CA THR A 61 -13.11 -8.86 17.22
C THR A 61 -13.91 -7.56 17.30
N TYR A 62 -13.54 -6.66 18.20
CA TYR A 62 -14.29 -5.44 18.51
C TYR A 62 -13.43 -4.19 18.35
N SER A 63 -13.97 -3.13 17.75
CA SER A 63 -13.28 -1.85 17.57
C SER A 63 -14.21 -0.68 17.88
N ARG A 64 -13.62 0.49 18.11
CA ARG A 64 -14.30 1.78 18.34
C ARG A 64 -13.73 2.86 17.43
N HIS A 65 -14.53 3.89 17.14
CA HIS A 65 -14.10 4.92 16.18
C HIS A 65 -13.29 5.96 16.89
N ILE A 66 -12.09 6.12 16.37
CA ILE A 66 -11.17 7.14 16.80
C ILE A 66 -11.43 8.40 15.99
N THR A 67 -11.70 9.47 16.72
CA THR A 67 -11.88 10.80 16.15
C THR A 67 -10.50 11.46 16.07
N SER A 68 -9.67 10.95 15.16
CA SER A 68 -8.35 11.49 14.79
C SER A 68 -8.35 11.80 13.30
N GLU A 69 -7.54 12.77 12.88
CA GLU A 69 -7.28 13.08 11.47
C GLU A 69 -6.39 12.01 10.81
N TRP A 70 -5.51 11.38 11.60
CA TRP A 70 -4.59 10.33 11.16
C TRP A 70 -4.89 9.00 11.84
N PRO A 71 -4.71 7.85 11.15
CA PRO A 71 -4.48 7.70 9.71
C PRO A 71 -5.66 8.23 8.88
N ILE A 72 -5.38 8.69 7.66
CA ILE A 72 -6.37 9.17 6.68
C ILE A 72 -7.29 8.00 6.30
N HIS A 73 -6.69 6.86 5.91
CA HIS A 73 -7.35 5.62 5.57
C HIS A 73 -7.58 4.78 6.83
N LYS A 74 -8.58 5.17 7.61
CA LYS A 74 -8.96 4.51 8.89
C LYS A 74 -9.32 3.02 8.77
N SER A 75 -9.54 2.51 7.56
CA SER A 75 -9.76 1.08 7.30
C SER A 75 -8.47 0.27 7.30
N TRP A 76 -7.31 0.88 7.06
CA TRP A 76 -6.04 0.17 6.98
C TRP A 76 -5.45 -0.20 8.33
N PHE A 77 -5.69 0.61 9.37
CA PHE A 77 -5.16 0.36 10.71
C PHE A 77 -6.29 0.37 11.71
N VAL A 78 -6.75 -0.82 12.07
CA VAL A 78 -7.94 -0.98 12.93
C VAL A 78 -7.50 -1.46 14.31
N PRO A 79 -7.50 -0.58 15.33
CA PRO A 79 -7.27 -1.00 16.70
C PRO A 79 -8.50 -1.77 17.18
N ALA A 80 -8.27 -2.96 17.74
CA ALA A 80 -9.32 -3.87 18.12
C ALA A 80 -8.96 -4.67 19.37
N ILE A 81 -9.99 -5.24 20.00
CA ILE A 81 -9.86 -6.35 20.94
C ILE A 81 -10.25 -7.62 20.17
N ASP A 82 -9.30 -8.53 19.99
CA ASP A 82 -9.52 -9.80 19.32
C ASP A 82 -9.42 -10.95 20.33
N GLY A 83 -10.56 -11.60 20.61
CA GLY A 83 -10.61 -12.71 21.58
C GLY A 83 -10.18 -12.32 23.01
N GLY A 84 -10.24 -11.03 23.35
CA GLY A 84 -9.80 -10.48 24.64
C GLY A 84 -8.42 -9.82 24.61
N GLU A 85 -7.67 -9.97 23.53
CA GLU A 85 -6.32 -9.40 23.39
C GLU A 85 -6.34 -8.09 22.58
N PRO A 86 -5.65 -7.02 23.05
CA PRO A 86 -5.54 -5.78 22.30
C PRO A 86 -4.58 -5.94 21.12
N VAL A 87 -5.08 -5.61 19.93
CA VAL A 87 -4.34 -5.73 18.66
C VAL A 87 -4.59 -4.51 17.76
N VAL A 88 -3.66 -4.23 16.85
CA VAL A 88 -3.91 -3.36 15.69
C VAL A 88 -3.85 -4.22 14.45
N LEU A 89 -4.97 -4.35 13.75
CA LEU A 89 -5.09 -5.13 12.53
C LEU A 89 -4.73 -4.26 11.33
N ILE A 90 -3.86 -4.77 10.48
CA ILE A 90 -3.57 -4.19 9.16
C ILE A 90 -4.58 -4.75 8.16
N ASP A 91 -5.31 -3.83 7.50
CA ASP A 91 -6.29 -4.10 6.43
C ASP A 91 -7.17 -5.34 6.68
N PRO A 92 -7.90 -5.40 7.81
CA PRO A 92 -8.69 -6.57 8.15
C PRO A 92 -9.81 -6.82 7.13
N PRO A 93 -10.16 -8.09 6.85
CA PRO A 93 -11.29 -8.44 5.98
C PRO A 93 -12.60 -7.76 6.41
N LYS A 94 -13.41 -7.38 5.42
CA LYS A 94 -14.74 -6.79 5.67
C LYS A 94 -15.61 -7.75 6.48
N GLY A 95 -16.25 -7.21 7.52
CA GLY A 95 -17.14 -7.97 8.40
C GLY A 95 -16.46 -8.73 9.53
N LEU A 96 -15.11 -8.74 9.59
CA LEU A 96 -14.38 -9.33 10.71
C LEU A 96 -14.60 -8.52 12.01
N VAL A 97 -14.49 -7.20 11.91
CA VAL A 97 -14.47 -6.31 13.07
C VAL A 97 -15.86 -5.74 13.36
N LYS A 98 -16.34 -5.95 14.59
CA LYS A 98 -17.60 -5.38 15.10
C LYS A 98 -17.35 -4.02 15.71
N TYR A 99 -18.07 -3.03 15.22
CA TYR A 99 -17.91 -1.65 15.63
C TYR A 99 -18.85 -1.28 16.78
N MET A 100 -18.29 -0.90 17.93
CA MET A 100 -19.01 -0.71 19.20
C MET A 100 -19.29 0.77 19.54
N GLY A 101 -19.08 1.69 18.59
CA GLY A 101 -19.34 3.12 18.75
C GLY A 101 -18.10 3.98 19.00
N ARG A 102 -18.36 5.17 19.57
CA ARG A 102 -17.42 6.21 20.02
C ARG A 102 -16.21 5.68 20.82
N ASP A 103 -14.95 5.95 20.44
CA ASP A 103 -13.85 5.92 21.42
C ASP A 103 -13.86 7.22 22.22
N VAL A 104 -14.53 7.21 23.38
CA VAL A 104 -14.70 8.40 24.23
C VAL A 104 -13.52 8.57 25.19
N GLU A 105 -12.98 7.45 25.69
CA GLU A 105 -11.91 7.42 26.70
C GLU A 105 -10.50 7.44 26.08
N GLY A 106 -10.39 7.31 24.77
CA GLY A 106 -9.11 7.37 24.06
C GLY A 106 -8.26 6.10 24.17
N ALA A 107 -8.81 5.01 24.69
CA ALA A 107 -8.09 3.75 24.86
C ALA A 107 -7.78 3.08 23.52
N TYR A 108 -8.70 3.14 22.55
CA TYR A 108 -8.44 2.61 21.21
C TYR A 108 -7.48 3.51 20.44
N ALA A 109 -7.58 4.84 20.61
CA ALA A 109 -6.59 5.79 20.08
C ALA A 109 -5.17 5.51 20.60
N PHE A 110 -5.05 5.20 21.90
CA PHE A 110 -3.77 4.78 22.49
C PHE A 110 -3.26 3.48 21.87
N LEU A 111 -4.10 2.43 21.77
CA LEU A 111 -3.72 1.18 21.10
C LEU A 111 -3.28 1.40 19.66
N LEU A 112 -3.98 2.24 18.89
CA LEU A 112 -3.58 2.60 17.53
C LEU A 112 -2.20 3.27 17.50
N SER A 113 -1.95 4.21 18.42
CA SER A 113 -0.64 4.88 18.50
C SER A 113 0.49 3.88 18.75
N LEU A 114 0.27 2.87 19.61
CA LEU A 114 1.23 1.80 19.87
C LEU A 114 1.48 0.94 18.61
N GLY A 115 0.42 0.50 17.93
CA GLY A 115 0.55 -0.30 16.72
C GLY A 115 1.25 0.44 15.58
N LEU A 116 1.01 1.74 15.42
CA LEU A 116 1.70 2.55 14.41
C LEU A 116 3.18 2.77 14.76
N GLU A 117 3.53 2.90 16.04
CA GLU A 117 4.93 2.98 16.45
C GLU A 117 5.66 1.63 16.31
N GLU A 118 4.95 0.52 16.54
CA GLU A 118 5.46 -0.82 16.20
C GLU A 118 5.66 -0.98 14.69
N LEU A 119 4.72 -0.51 13.85
CA LEU A 119 4.88 -0.52 12.40
C LEU A 119 6.13 0.25 12.00
N ARG A 120 6.33 1.44 12.56
CA ARG A 120 7.53 2.25 12.31
C ARG A 120 8.81 1.52 12.72
N SER A 121 8.81 0.86 13.86
CA SER A 121 9.96 0.08 14.33
C SER A 121 10.20 -1.16 13.47
N PHE A 122 9.14 -1.82 12.98
CA PHE A 122 9.22 -2.93 12.04
C PHE A 122 9.87 -2.49 10.72
N VAL A 123 9.35 -1.44 10.09
CA VAL A 123 9.85 -0.98 8.79
C VAL A 123 11.26 -0.41 8.87
N LEU A 124 11.56 0.41 9.88
CA LEU A 124 12.85 1.12 9.95
C LEU A 124 13.95 0.35 10.68
N LYS A 125 13.60 -0.63 11.52
CA LYS A 125 14.56 -1.36 12.37
C LYS A 125 14.45 -2.88 12.29
N GLY A 126 13.49 -3.43 11.52
CA GLY A 126 13.24 -4.87 11.45
C GLY A 126 12.72 -5.49 12.75
N ALA A 127 12.13 -4.68 13.65
CA ALA A 127 11.64 -5.16 14.93
C ALA A 127 10.36 -6.00 14.77
N THR A 128 10.24 -7.10 15.52
CA THR A 128 9.03 -7.92 15.53
C THR A 128 7.91 -7.22 16.34
N PRO A 129 6.74 -6.95 15.76
CA PRO A 129 5.63 -6.33 16.48
C PRO A 129 4.97 -7.26 17.52
N ALA A 130 4.49 -6.70 18.63
CA ALA A 130 3.77 -7.46 19.65
C ALA A 130 2.25 -7.33 19.48
N VAL A 131 1.74 -6.12 19.23
CA VAL A 131 0.30 -5.81 19.12
C VAL A 131 -0.17 -5.61 17.67
N LEU A 132 0.71 -5.23 16.76
CA LEU A 132 0.39 -5.10 15.33
C LEU A 132 0.36 -6.46 14.64
N ARG A 133 -0.66 -6.71 13.82
CA ARG A 133 -0.89 -7.97 13.09
C ARG A 133 -1.09 -7.72 11.60
N GLY A 134 -0.61 -8.65 10.76
CA GLY A 134 -0.71 -8.56 9.29
C GLY A 134 0.56 -8.05 8.60
N VAL A 135 1.64 -7.79 9.34
CA VAL A 135 2.92 -7.34 8.77
C VAL A 135 3.58 -8.41 7.89
N GLU A 136 3.26 -9.68 8.14
CA GLU A 136 3.71 -10.84 7.38
C GLU A 136 3.18 -10.87 5.93
N ALA A 137 2.14 -10.08 5.64
CA ALA A 137 1.60 -9.94 4.28
C ALA A 137 2.46 -9.03 3.39
N PHE A 138 3.36 -8.22 3.98
CA PHE A 138 4.25 -7.36 3.23
C PHE A 138 5.49 -8.10 2.75
N THR A 139 5.86 -7.83 1.51
CA THR A 139 7.13 -8.28 0.92
C THR A 139 8.29 -7.37 1.35
N ALA A 140 9.51 -7.90 1.29
CA ALA A 140 10.71 -7.09 1.57
C ALA A 140 10.80 -5.84 0.68
N ALA A 141 10.46 -5.95 -0.61
CA ALA A 141 10.47 -4.80 -1.52
C ALA A 141 9.45 -3.72 -1.12
N GLU A 142 8.26 -4.10 -0.63
CA GLU A 142 7.27 -3.14 -0.12
C GLU A 142 7.81 -2.39 1.09
N VAL A 143 8.46 -3.10 2.02
CA VAL A 143 9.08 -2.50 3.22
C VAL A 143 10.25 -1.59 2.86
N ASP A 144 11.18 -2.07 2.02
CA ASP A 144 12.39 -1.32 1.63
C ASP A 144 12.04 -0.05 0.85
N ILE A 145 11.10 -0.13 -0.09
CA ILE A 145 10.64 1.04 -0.85
C ILE A 145 9.88 2.01 0.06
N ALA A 146 9.02 1.53 0.96
CA ALA A 146 8.34 2.41 1.91
C ALA A 146 9.34 3.15 2.83
N ALA A 147 10.35 2.46 3.36
CA ALA A 147 11.41 3.08 4.14
C ALA A 147 12.16 4.16 3.34
N ALA A 148 12.57 3.83 2.11
CA ALA A 148 13.30 4.76 1.24
C ALA A 148 12.47 6.00 0.84
N LEU A 149 11.15 5.84 0.65
CA LEU A 149 10.25 6.94 0.31
C LEU A 149 9.90 7.80 1.54
N TYR A 150 9.78 7.19 2.72
CA TYR A 150 9.53 7.92 3.96
C TYR A 150 10.63 8.94 4.26
N GLU A 151 11.90 8.57 4.06
CA GLU A 151 13.04 9.49 4.20
C GLU A 151 13.02 10.66 3.22
N ARG A 152 12.21 10.58 2.15
CA ARG A 152 12.04 11.65 1.15
C ARG A 152 10.75 12.43 1.34
N LEU A 153 9.90 12.04 2.28
CA LEU A 153 8.57 12.60 2.51
C LEU A 153 8.64 13.90 3.33
N TRP A 154 9.22 14.94 2.73
CA TRP A 154 9.37 16.26 3.35
C TRP A 154 8.21 17.17 2.96
N GLY A 155 7.11 17.12 3.72
CA GLY A 155 5.97 18.02 3.52
C GLY A 155 4.91 17.96 4.60
N GLY A 156 3.95 18.90 4.51
CA GLY A 156 2.81 18.98 5.42
C GLY A 156 1.74 17.91 5.18
N PRO A 157 0.75 17.79 6.08
CA PRO A 157 -0.36 16.84 6.00
C PRO A 157 -0.98 16.69 4.61
N ASP A 158 -1.38 17.80 3.98
CA ASP A 158 -2.05 17.78 2.66
C ASP A 158 -1.18 17.19 1.56
N PHE A 159 0.13 17.47 1.58
CA PHE A 159 1.06 16.89 0.62
C PHE A 159 1.20 15.39 0.84
N VAL A 160 1.28 14.94 2.09
CA VAL A 160 1.37 13.51 2.40
C VAL A 160 0.11 12.77 2.00
N THR A 161 -1.08 13.34 2.26
CA THR A 161 -2.35 12.80 1.77
C THR A 161 -2.32 12.61 0.26
N LEU A 162 -1.94 13.66 -0.48
CA LEU A 162 -1.87 13.62 -1.93
C LEU A 162 -0.88 12.55 -2.44
N VAL A 163 0.27 12.41 -1.80
CA VAL A 163 1.28 11.39 -2.11
C VAL A 163 0.73 9.98 -1.87
N VAL A 164 0.17 9.72 -0.68
CA VAL A 164 -0.36 8.41 -0.30
C VAL A 164 -1.48 8.00 -1.25
N ASP A 165 -2.42 8.91 -1.54
CA ASP A 165 -3.50 8.67 -2.50
C ASP A 165 -2.94 8.37 -3.90
N THR A 166 -1.91 9.10 -4.34
CA THR A 166 -1.32 8.89 -5.65
C THR A 166 -0.60 7.54 -5.73
N ILE A 167 0.19 7.16 -4.72
CA ILE A 167 0.90 5.87 -4.67
C ILE A 167 -0.08 4.71 -4.58
N ARG A 168 -1.16 4.85 -3.82
CA ARG A 168 -2.19 3.81 -3.67
C ARG A 168 -2.77 3.38 -5.01
N GLU A 169 -2.91 4.31 -5.95
CA GLU A 169 -3.48 4.00 -7.26
C GLU A 169 -2.45 3.50 -8.30
N VAL A 170 -1.15 3.54 -7.99
CA VAL A 170 -0.09 3.00 -8.86
C VAL A 170 -0.15 1.47 -8.83
N ASP A 171 0.00 0.83 -9.99
CA ASP A 171 -0.02 -0.63 -10.06
C ASP A 171 1.17 -1.22 -9.26
N PHE A 172 2.40 -0.77 -9.55
CA PHE A 172 3.61 -1.20 -8.82
C PHE A 172 4.67 -0.10 -8.64
N LEU A 173 5.50 -0.27 -7.62
CA LEU A 173 6.77 0.43 -7.46
C LEU A 173 7.93 -0.54 -7.70
N LEU A 174 8.99 -0.08 -8.37
CA LEU A 174 10.17 -0.88 -8.67
C LEU A 174 11.44 -0.10 -8.31
N ALA A 175 12.27 -0.66 -7.44
CA ALA A 175 13.61 -0.15 -7.18
C ALA A 175 14.60 -0.77 -8.17
N ASP A 176 15.28 0.06 -8.97
CA ASP A 176 16.31 -0.39 -9.90
C ASP A 176 17.37 0.70 -10.12
N GLY A 177 18.64 0.31 -10.09
CA GLY A 177 19.78 1.21 -10.31
C GLY A 177 19.80 2.44 -9.37
N GLY A 178 19.30 2.31 -8.14
CA GLY A 178 19.21 3.40 -7.17
C GLY A 178 18.03 4.37 -7.39
N ALA A 179 17.25 4.19 -8.44
CA ALA A 179 16.01 4.91 -8.67
C ALA A 179 14.79 4.08 -8.24
N ILE A 180 13.71 4.76 -7.85
CA ILE A 180 12.41 4.13 -7.61
C ILE A 180 11.49 4.56 -8.74
N TYR A 181 10.89 3.60 -9.42
CA TYR A 181 9.95 3.84 -10.50
C TYR A 181 8.53 3.60 -10.02
N HIS A 182 7.60 4.48 -10.41
CA HIS A 182 6.17 4.16 -10.39
C HIS A 182 5.80 3.56 -11.74
N VAL A 183 5.23 2.37 -11.69
CA VAL A 183 5.04 1.50 -12.84
C VAL A 183 3.56 1.31 -13.06
N GLU A 184 3.12 1.68 -14.26
CA GLU A 184 1.81 1.28 -14.76
C GLU A 184 1.95 0.03 -15.62
N VAL A 185 1.05 -0.93 -15.43
CA VAL A 185 0.99 -2.16 -16.22
C VAL A 185 -0.09 -2.03 -17.29
N LYS A 186 0.28 -2.36 -18.53
CA LYS A 186 -0.64 -2.43 -19.66
C LYS A 186 -0.57 -3.78 -20.34
N THR A 187 -1.66 -4.53 -20.27
CA THR A 187 -1.82 -5.77 -21.05
C THR A 187 -2.47 -5.49 -22.41
N THR A 188 -1.87 -5.99 -23.50
CA THR A 188 -2.40 -5.86 -24.88
C THR A 188 -1.73 -6.85 -25.83
N THR A 189 -2.45 -7.38 -26.84
CA THR A 189 -1.82 -8.17 -27.94
C THR A 189 -1.10 -7.29 -28.96
N HIS A 190 -1.51 -6.02 -29.06
CA HIS A 190 -1.02 -5.07 -30.07
C HIS A 190 -0.60 -3.78 -29.36
N PRO A 191 0.67 -3.66 -28.97
CA PRO A 191 1.21 -2.51 -28.24
C PRO A 191 1.47 -1.34 -29.22
N THR A 192 0.40 -0.70 -29.70
CA THR A 192 0.50 0.52 -30.50
C THR A 192 0.43 1.76 -29.62
N ASP A 193 1.00 2.88 -30.08
CA ASP A 193 0.97 4.14 -29.32
C ASP A 193 -0.44 4.56 -28.91
N ALA A 194 -1.44 4.36 -29.78
CA ALA A 194 -2.84 4.65 -29.48
C ALA A 194 -3.37 3.82 -28.29
N LYS A 195 -2.96 2.55 -28.16
CA LYS A 195 -3.37 1.66 -27.06
C LYS A 195 -2.65 1.95 -25.76
N LEU A 196 -1.42 2.46 -25.82
CA LEU A 196 -0.61 2.82 -24.66
C LEU A 196 -0.88 4.24 -24.15
N ARG A 197 -1.40 5.13 -25.01
CA ARG A 197 -1.64 6.56 -24.72
C ARG A 197 -2.33 6.81 -23.39
N LYS A 198 -3.39 6.05 -23.05
CA LYS A 198 -4.13 6.24 -21.79
C LYS A 198 -3.24 6.02 -20.56
N LYS A 199 -2.46 4.93 -20.53
CA LYS A 199 -1.56 4.63 -19.41
C LYS A 199 -0.37 5.60 -19.37
N ARG A 200 0.15 6.03 -20.51
CA ARG A 200 1.18 7.10 -20.57
C ARG A 200 0.68 8.45 -20.03
N MET A 201 -0.55 8.86 -20.36
CA MET A 201 -1.16 10.07 -19.78
C MET A 201 -1.37 9.94 -18.26
N LEU A 202 -1.74 8.76 -17.78
CA LEU A 202 -1.88 8.49 -16.34
C LEU A 202 -0.53 8.60 -15.62
N LEU A 203 0.53 8.00 -16.17
CA LEU A 203 1.90 8.14 -15.67
C LEU A 203 2.32 9.60 -15.57
N GLN A 204 2.08 10.40 -16.61
CA GLN A 204 2.41 11.83 -16.60
C GLN A 204 1.66 12.60 -15.50
N ARG A 205 0.36 12.32 -15.31
CA ARG A 205 -0.43 12.95 -14.25
C ARG A 205 0.11 12.59 -12.86
N ARG A 206 0.44 11.32 -12.62
CA ARG A 206 1.00 10.86 -11.34
C ARG A 206 2.41 11.40 -11.11
N GLN A 207 3.21 11.53 -12.17
CA GLN A 207 4.56 12.08 -12.09
C GLN A 207 4.58 13.48 -11.47
N GLN A 208 3.59 14.34 -11.75
CA GLN A 208 3.50 15.69 -11.16
C GLN A 208 3.52 15.70 -9.62
N VAL A 209 3.10 14.60 -8.99
CA VAL A 209 3.15 14.43 -7.53
C VAL A 209 4.41 13.66 -7.14
N LEU A 210 4.64 12.51 -7.79
CA LEU A 210 5.65 11.54 -7.36
C LEU A 210 7.09 11.96 -7.68
N GLU A 211 7.29 12.90 -8.61
CA GLU A 211 8.61 13.49 -8.88
C GLU A 211 9.21 14.18 -7.64
N LYS A 212 8.36 14.72 -6.76
CA LYS A 212 8.79 15.39 -5.52
C LYS A 212 9.42 14.42 -4.52
N LEU A 213 9.12 13.13 -4.63
CA LEU A 213 9.77 12.04 -3.88
C LEU A 213 10.91 11.39 -4.66
N GLY A 214 11.26 11.94 -5.84
CA GLY A 214 12.28 11.41 -6.72
C GLY A 214 11.88 10.12 -7.43
N LEU A 215 10.58 9.80 -7.52
CA LEU A 215 10.14 8.67 -8.34
C LEU A 215 10.16 9.04 -9.83
N ARG A 216 10.43 8.03 -10.65
CA ARG A 216 10.42 8.13 -12.11
C ARG A 216 9.27 7.32 -12.70
N PRO A 217 8.67 7.74 -13.83
CA PRO A 217 7.61 6.97 -14.44
C PRO A 217 8.19 5.81 -15.25
N ALA A 218 7.50 4.67 -15.22
CA ALA A 218 7.76 3.57 -16.12
C ALA A 218 6.46 2.90 -16.58
N LEU A 219 6.43 2.43 -17.83
CA LEU A 219 5.31 1.64 -18.35
C LEU A 219 5.76 0.21 -18.56
N ALA A 220 5.18 -0.72 -17.80
CA ALA A 220 5.31 -2.14 -18.06
C ALA A 220 4.26 -2.57 -19.09
N VAL A 221 4.67 -3.15 -20.19
CA VAL A 221 3.75 -3.69 -21.19
C VAL A 221 3.84 -5.21 -21.17
N VAL A 222 2.68 -5.85 -21.03
CA VAL A 222 2.54 -7.30 -20.98
C VAL A 222 1.81 -7.74 -22.25
N VAL A 223 2.52 -8.46 -23.11
CA VAL A 223 1.99 -8.94 -24.40
C VAL A 223 1.88 -10.46 -24.36
N PRO A 224 0.68 -11.02 -24.17
CA PRO A 224 0.49 -12.44 -24.29
C PRO A 224 0.55 -12.87 -25.77
N LYS A 225 1.24 -13.96 -26.03
CA LYS A 225 1.44 -14.55 -27.36
C LYS A 225 0.44 -15.70 -27.58
N GLU A 226 0.36 -16.16 -28.83
CA GLU A 226 -0.56 -17.23 -29.23
C GLU A 226 -0.17 -18.61 -28.67
N ASN A 227 1.11 -18.80 -28.37
CA ASN A 227 1.70 -20.01 -27.78
C ASN A 227 1.69 -20.02 -26.24
N TRP A 228 0.87 -19.17 -25.61
CA TRP A 228 0.79 -19.00 -24.15
C TRP A 228 2.06 -18.44 -23.48
N GLU A 229 3.06 -18.03 -24.24
CA GLU A 229 4.17 -17.22 -23.73
C GLU A 229 3.73 -15.77 -23.49
N VAL A 230 4.48 -15.07 -22.64
CA VAL A 230 4.23 -13.67 -22.33
C VAL A 230 5.52 -12.89 -22.48
N GLU A 231 5.47 -11.85 -23.31
CA GLU A 231 6.55 -10.87 -23.42
C GLU A 231 6.27 -9.72 -22.46
N VAL A 232 7.28 -9.35 -21.66
CA VAL A 232 7.21 -8.22 -20.73
C VAL A 232 8.40 -7.32 -20.99
N TRP A 233 8.16 -6.03 -21.23
CA TRP A 233 9.20 -5.01 -21.18
C TRP A 233 8.75 -3.82 -20.35
N ILE A 234 9.73 -3.06 -19.88
CA ILE A 234 9.52 -1.86 -19.08
C ILE A 234 10.11 -0.68 -19.84
N GLU A 235 9.24 0.21 -20.32
CA GLU A 235 9.63 1.51 -20.86
C GLU A 235 9.95 2.44 -19.69
N LYS A 236 11.24 2.57 -19.37
CA LYS A 236 11.72 3.54 -18.39
C LYS A 236 11.95 4.88 -19.07
N THR A 237 11.35 5.94 -18.55
CA THR A 237 11.66 7.29 -19.02
C THR A 237 12.98 7.72 -18.38
N THR A 238 14.06 7.77 -19.16
CA THR A 238 15.30 8.42 -18.73
C THR A 238 15.08 9.93 -18.76
N SER A 239 15.20 10.55 -17.59
CA SER A 239 15.34 12.00 -17.44
C SER A 239 16.81 12.33 -17.28
#